data_AF-A0A7M7H5M3-F1
#
_entry.id   AF-A0A7M7H5M3-F1
#
_cell.length_a   1.000
_cell.length_b   1.000
_cell.length_c   1.000
_cell.angle_alpha   90.00
_cell.angle_beta   90.00
_cell.angle_gamma   90.00
#
_symmetry.space_group_name_H-M   'P 1'
#
loop_
_entity.id
_entity.type
_entity.pdbx_description
1 polymer ?
#
loop_
_entity_poly.entity_id
_entity_poly.type
_entity_poly.pdbx_seq_one_letter_code
_entity_poly.pdbx_strand_id
1 'polypeptide(L)'
;MQITSSLWGPFHVVAFNTIVLLLITSHLKAVCSDPGVVPLLQSRMDFSDIHTDNPETKIECDERDSWTVCTRCETYRPPKACHCRICKRCVRRMDHHCPWINNCVGERNQKYFIQFLIYVGILALYALGLVITSWILECSRCSNDIAVKQSRILHCVILVLESALFGMFVIAMLVDQFQGILGEENIMEHMQNSHHYKRNSSRTLILLSEVCGKSHPILWMFPCQNPPRYTFRKDAYLIDHEV
;
A
#
# COMPACT_ATOMS: atom_id res chain seq x y z
N MET A 1 -46.33 5.62 -13.35
CA MET A 1 -45.15 5.80 -12.48
C MET A 1 -43.96 6.14 -13.38
N GLN A 2 -43.53 7.40 -13.36
CA GLN A 2 -42.51 7.97 -14.25
C GLN A 2 -41.11 7.49 -13.88
N ILE A 3 -40.42 6.78 -14.78
CA ILE A 3 -39.01 6.42 -14.63
C ILE A 3 -38.09 7.51 -15.24
N THR A 4 -38.65 8.48 -15.96
CA THR A 4 -37.91 9.58 -16.61
C THR A 4 -37.40 10.66 -15.65
N SER A 5 -37.76 10.61 -14.36
CA SER A 5 -37.30 11.55 -13.32
C SER A 5 -36.30 10.92 -12.32
N SER A 6 -35.89 9.67 -12.53
CA SER A 6 -35.01 8.99 -11.60
C SER A 6 -33.55 9.37 -11.84
N LEU A 7 -32.94 10.09 -10.90
CA LEU A 7 -31.50 10.39 -10.88
C LEU A 7 -30.63 9.13 -10.66
N TRP A 8 -31.24 7.96 -10.52
CA TRP A 8 -30.59 6.68 -10.20
C TRP A 8 -29.55 6.26 -11.24
N GLY A 9 -29.89 6.30 -12.54
CA GLY A 9 -28.96 5.96 -13.62
C GLY A 9 -27.74 6.90 -13.64
N PRO A 10 -27.93 8.24 -13.75
CA PRO A 10 -26.83 9.21 -13.70
C PRO A 10 -25.98 9.09 -12.42
N PHE A 11 -26.60 8.87 -11.27
CA PHE A 11 -25.89 8.67 -10.00
C PHE A 11 -24.93 7.48 -10.07
N HIS A 12 -25.40 6.32 -10.53
CA HIS A 12 -24.55 5.12 -10.63
C HIS A 12 -23.42 5.29 -11.65
N VAL A 13 -23.69 5.97 -12.77
CA VAL A 13 -22.65 6.30 -13.76
C VAL A 13 -21.57 7.20 -13.14
N VAL A 14 -21.96 8.28 -12.47
CA VAL A 14 -21.00 9.21 -11.84
C VAL A 14 -20.21 8.52 -10.73
N ALA A 15 -20.88 7.75 -9.87
CA ALA A 15 -20.23 7.01 -8.78
C ALA A 15 -19.23 5.98 -9.30
N PHE A 16 -19.61 5.16 -10.28
CA PHE A 16 -18.73 4.17 -10.90
C PHE A 16 -17.48 4.82 -11.51
N ASN A 17 -17.67 5.87 -12.32
CA ASN A 17 -16.56 6.58 -12.97
C ASN A 17 -15.64 7.27 -11.95
N THR A 18 -16.20 7.77 -10.84
CA THR A 18 -15.41 8.36 -9.76
C THR A 18 -14.53 7.31 -9.08
N ILE A 19 -15.08 6.12 -8.77
CA ILE A 19 -14.31 5.02 -8.19
C ILE A 19 -13.20 4.58 -9.14
N VAL A 20 -13.52 4.41 -10.43
CA VAL A 20 -12.54 4.03 -11.46
C VAL A 20 -11.44 5.07 -11.60
N LEU A 21 -11.76 6.37 -11.58
CA LEU A 21 -10.78 7.44 -11.63
C LEU A 21 -9.83 7.38 -10.42
N LEU A 22 -10.36 7.16 -9.21
CA LEU A 22 -9.56 7.04 -7.98
C LEU A 22 -8.68 5.78 -8.00
N LEU A 23 -9.20 4.67 -8.51
CA LEU A 23 -8.45 3.43 -8.72
C LEU A 23 -7.29 3.66 -9.70
N ILE A 24 -7.56 4.23 -10.86
CA ILE A 24 -6.53 4.46 -11.89
C ILE A 24 -5.45 5.42 -11.37
N THR A 25 -5.86 6.51 -10.70
CA THR A 25 -4.90 7.49 -10.17
C THR A 25 -4.04 6.94 -9.04
N SER A 26 -4.60 6.14 -8.12
CA SER A 26 -3.83 5.46 -7.07
C SER A 26 -2.89 4.39 -7.65
N HIS A 27 -3.36 3.60 -8.62
CA HIS A 27 -2.54 2.62 -9.33
C HIS A 27 -1.36 3.28 -10.05
N LEU A 28 -1.63 4.32 -10.86
CA LEU A 28 -0.57 5.06 -11.57
C LEU A 28 0.45 5.67 -10.61
N LYS A 29 0.01 6.15 -9.44
CA LYS A 29 0.93 6.64 -8.42
C LYS A 29 1.75 5.53 -7.78
N ALA A 30 1.17 4.36 -7.50
CA ALA A 30 1.93 3.22 -6.99
C ALA A 30 3.00 2.75 -8.00
N VAL A 31 2.66 2.71 -9.29
CA VAL A 31 3.57 2.34 -10.39
C VAL A 31 4.69 3.37 -10.55
N CYS A 32 4.35 4.66 -10.70
CA CYS A 32 5.28 5.69 -11.13
C CYS A 32 6.04 6.38 -9.97
N SER A 33 5.63 6.18 -8.72
CA SER A 33 6.34 6.79 -7.58
C SER A 33 7.61 6.03 -7.24
N ASP A 34 8.65 6.76 -6.83
CA ASP A 34 9.82 6.18 -6.19
C ASP A 34 9.37 5.44 -4.92
N PRO A 35 9.69 4.14 -4.75
CA PRO A 35 9.34 3.40 -3.54
C PRO A 35 10.17 3.79 -2.32
N GLY A 36 11.23 4.61 -2.50
CA GLY A 36 12.18 4.96 -1.46
C GLY A 36 13.54 4.33 -1.73
N VAL A 37 14.06 4.46 -2.95
CA VAL A 37 15.37 3.92 -3.32
C VAL A 37 16.48 4.56 -2.48
N VAL A 38 17.37 3.72 -1.95
CA VAL A 38 18.60 4.16 -1.28
C VAL A 38 19.59 4.65 -2.35
N PRO A 39 20.09 5.90 -2.28
CA PRO A 39 21.09 6.39 -3.22
C PRO A 39 22.34 5.53 -3.21
N LEU A 40 22.95 5.33 -4.38
CA LEU A 40 24.24 4.66 -4.47
C LEU A 40 25.33 5.63 -4.05
N LEU A 41 26.32 5.16 -3.29
CA LEU A 41 27.52 5.93 -3.05
C LEU A 41 28.34 6.03 -4.35
N GLN A 42 28.87 7.23 -4.61
CA GLN A 42 29.66 7.49 -5.81
C GLN A 42 31.15 7.14 -5.62
N SER A 43 31.60 6.97 -4.37
CA SER A 43 32.93 6.50 -3.97
C SER A 43 32.87 5.03 -3.53
N ARG A 44 33.93 4.27 -3.87
CA ARG A 44 34.08 2.87 -3.44
C ARG A 44 34.27 2.87 -1.91
N MET A 45 33.40 2.18 -1.18
CA MET A 45 33.51 2.07 0.28
C MET A 45 34.71 1.21 0.66
N ASP A 46 35.45 1.65 1.70
CA ASP A 46 36.43 0.80 2.39
C ASP A 46 35.70 0.02 3.49
N PHE A 47 35.79 -1.31 3.43
CA PHE A 47 35.14 -2.21 4.39
C PHE A 47 36.00 -2.48 5.63
N SER A 48 37.16 -1.82 5.73
CA SER A 48 38.15 -1.99 6.80
C SER A 48 37.56 -1.86 8.21
N ASP A 49 36.54 -1.03 8.39
CA ASP A 49 36.04 -0.62 9.71
C ASP A 49 34.86 -1.45 10.22
N ILE A 50 34.34 -2.40 9.42
CA ILE A 50 33.19 -3.26 9.82
C ILE A 50 33.65 -4.46 10.67
N HIS A 51 34.95 -4.72 10.74
CA HIS A 51 35.51 -5.86 11.48
C HIS A 51 35.94 -5.54 12.93
N THR A 52 35.67 -4.34 13.44
CA THR A 52 36.04 -3.91 14.81
C THR A 52 34.96 -4.09 15.87
N ASP A 53 33.96 -4.95 15.66
CA ASP A 53 33.04 -5.33 16.74
C ASP A 53 33.57 -6.54 17.51
N ASN A 54 34.07 -6.23 18.72
CA ASN A 54 34.46 -7.18 19.74
C ASN A 54 33.28 -8.14 20.04
N PRO A 55 33.45 -9.48 19.96
CA PRO A 55 32.34 -10.44 20.12
C PRO A 55 31.66 -10.41 21.50
N GLU A 56 32.22 -9.69 22.48
CA GLU A 56 31.71 -9.58 23.85
C GLU A 56 30.67 -8.46 24.06
N THR A 57 30.41 -7.61 23.05
CA THR A 57 29.36 -6.57 23.12
C THR A 57 28.16 -6.85 22.22
N LYS A 58 27.84 -8.14 22.00
CA LYS A 58 26.50 -8.55 21.57
C LYS A 58 25.52 -8.36 22.71
N ILE A 59 25.18 -7.10 23.00
CA ILE A 59 23.85 -6.80 23.50
C ILE A 59 22.92 -7.20 22.35
N GLU A 60 21.92 -8.04 22.62
CA GLU A 60 20.87 -8.46 21.69
C GLU A 60 19.96 -7.27 21.30
N CYS A 61 20.55 -6.22 20.74
CA CYS A 61 19.87 -5.08 20.16
C CYS A 61 19.52 -5.41 18.71
N ASP A 62 18.27 -5.82 18.50
CA ASP A 62 17.54 -5.98 17.23
C ASP A 62 18.28 -5.52 15.95
N GLU A 63 18.70 -6.47 15.10
CA GLU A 63 19.30 -6.24 13.77
C GLU A 63 18.44 -5.36 12.83
N ARG A 64 17.19 -5.05 13.23
CA ARG A 64 16.25 -4.22 12.47
C ARG A 64 16.45 -2.72 12.62
N ASP A 65 17.14 -2.27 13.67
CA ASP A 65 17.34 -0.84 13.98
C ASP A 65 18.76 -0.32 13.75
N SER A 66 19.69 -1.19 13.31
CA SER A 66 21.06 -0.80 12.98
C SER A 66 21.30 -0.62 11.48
N TRP A 67 22.30 0.20 11.16
CA TRP A 67 22.81 0.31 9.80
C TRP A 67 23.53 -0.97 9.39
N THR A 68 23.29 -1.41 8.16
CA THR A 68 23.94 -2.61 7.61
C THR A 68 24.52 -2.29 6.24
N VAL A 69 25.27 -3.21 5.62
CA VAL A 69 25.83 -2.98 4.28
C VAL A 69 25.23 -3.93 3.25
N CYS A 70 24.88 -3.40 2.08
CA CYS A 70 24.49 -4.21 0.94
C CYS A 70 25.68 -4.46 0.03
N THR A 71 26.20 -5.69 -0.01
CA THR A 71 27.31 -6.08 -0.89
C THR A 71 26.98 -6.00 -2.38
N ARG A 72 25.71 -6.10 -2.78
CA ARG A 72 25.29 -6.01 -4.19
C ARG A 72 25.19 -4.59 -4.72
N CYS A 73 24.81 -3.65 -3.85
CA CYS A 73 24.68 -2.23 -4.20
C CYS A 73 25.90 -1.42 -3.74
N GLU A 74 26.83 -2.04 -3.02
CA GLU A 74 28.01 -1.38 -2.44
C GLU A 74 27.64 -0.08 -1.72
N THR A 75 26.60 -0.13 -0.89
CA THR A 75 26.11 1.03 -0.12
C THR A 75 25.73 0.63 1.29
N TYR A 76 25.85 1.60 2.21
CA TYR A 76 25.20 1.52 3.51
C TYR A 76 23.68 1.47 3.34
N ARG A 77 23.06 0.58 4.09
CA ARG A 77 21.65 0.27 4.08
C ARG A 77 21.05 0.75 5.41
N PRO A 78 20.16 1.74 5.37
CA PRO A 78 19.52 2.23 6.59
C PRO A 78 18.66 1.13 7.23
N PRO A 79 18.32 1.28 8.52
CA PRO A 79 17.39 0.38 9.20
C PRO A 79 16.14 0.08 8.38
N LYS A 80 15.69 -1.18 8.41
CA LYS A 80 14.53 -1.69 7.65
C LYS A 80 14.60 -1.61 6.12
N ALA A 81 15.71 -1.16 5.52
CA ALA A 81 15.87 -1.23 4.06
C ALA A 81 16.26 -2.64 3.62
N CYS A 82 15.78 -3.08 2.45
CA CYS A 82 16.10 -4.39 1.87
C CYS A 82 16.48 -4.26 0.39
N HIS A 83 17.35 -5.17 -0.07
CA HIS A 83 17.74 -5.24 -1.48
C HIS A 83 16.70 -6.03 -2.28
N CYS A 84 16.04 -5.39 -3.23
CA CYS A 84 15.18 -6.08 -4.18
C CYS A 84 16.02 -6.67 -5.32
N ARG A 85 16.03 -7.99 -5.47
CA ARG A 85 16.76 -8.67 -6.55
C ARG A 85 16.17 -8.37 -7.94
N ILE A 86 14.86 -8.13 -8.02
CA ILE A 86 14.16 -7.86 -9.28
C ILE A 86 14.46 -6.42 -9.74
N CYS A 87 14.28 -5.43 -8.87
CA CYS A 87 14.61 -4.03 -9.17
C CYS A 87 16.10 -3.69 -9.11
N LYS A 88 16.94 -4.61 -8.61
CA LYS A 88 18.40 -4.46 -8.45
C LYS A 88 18.83 -3.21 -7.67
N ARG A 89 18.06 -2.85 -6.64
CA ARG A 89 18.28 -1.67 -5.81
C ARG A 89 17.82 -1.90 -4.38
N CYS A 90 18.45 -1.20 -3.43
CA CYS A 90 17.98 -1.15 -2.06
C CYS A 90 16.79 -0.19 -1.95
N VAL A 91 15.73 -0.64 -1.28
CA VAL A 91 14.49 0.13 -1.06
C VAL A 91 14.26 0.25 0.44
N ARG A 92 13.95 1.47 0.90
CA ARG A 92 13.68 1.80 2.31
C ARG A 92 12.33 1.28 2.75
N ARG A 93 12.28 0.72 3.97
CA ARG A 93 11.10 -0.01 4.52
C ARG A 93 10.43 -0.85 3.42
N MET A 94 11.25 -1.62 2.72
CA MET A 94 10.77 -2.42 1.59
C MET A 94 9.85 -3.50 2.13
N ASP A 95 8.64 -3.53 1.60
CA ASP A 95 7.66 -4.56 1.93
C ASP A 95 7.84 -5.74 0.95
N HIS A 96 7.48 -5.54 -0.32
CA HIS A 96 7.70 -6.54 -1.36
C HIS A 96 7.95 -5.90 -2.74
N HIS A 97 8.34 -6.73 -3.69
CA HIS A 97 8.26 -6.39 -5.11
C HIS A 97 6.92 -6.88 -5.66
N CYS A 98 6.12 -5.97 -6.20
CA CYS A 98 4.80 -6.29 -6.69
C CYS A 98 4.80 -6.31 -8.23
N PRO A 99 4.60 -7.49 -8.85
CA PRO A 99 4.55 -7.59 -10.31
C PRO A 99 3.42 -6.76 -10.94
N TRP A 100 2.30 -6.59 -10.21
CA TRP A 100 1.10 -5.91 -10.70
C TRP A 100 1.28 -4.41 -10.92
N ILE A 101 2.15 -3.77 -10.14
CA ILE A 101 2.55 -2.38 -10.35
C ILE A 101 3.94 -2.25 -10.99
N ASN A 102 4.57 -3.39 -11.31
CA ASN A 102 5.94 -3.49 -11.83
C ASN A 102 6.94 -2.60 -11.05
N ASN A 103 6.79 -2.57 -9.72
CA ASN A 103 7.58 -1.72 -8.84
C ASN A 103 7.67 -2.35 -7.44
N CYS A 104 8.62 -1.90 -6.64
CA CYS A 104 8.62 -2.22 -5.21
C CYS A 104 7.51 -1.44 -4.51
N VAL A 105 6.94 -2.04 -3.47
CA VAL A 105 6.16 -1.34 -2.46
C VAL A 105 7.10 -1.04 -1.30
N GLY A 106 7.23 0.23 -0.96
CA GLY A 106 8.10 0.70 0.12
C GLY A 106 7.61 2.03 0.69
N GLU A 107 8.41 2.61 1.56
CA GLU A 107 8.07 3.79 2.37
C GLU A 107 7.36 4.91 1.59
N ARG A 108 7.80 5.21 0.36
CA ARG A 108 7.34 6.37 -0.41
C ARG A 108 6.16 6.10 -1.35
N ASN A 109 5.73 4.86 -1.53
CA ASN A 109 4.59 4.53 -2.38
C ASN A 109 3.57 3.57 -1.74
N GLN A 110 3.84 3.07 -0.52
CA GLN A 110 2.95 2.17 0.22
C GLN A 110 1.54 2.76 0.38
N LYS A 111 1.41 4.06 0.66
CA LYS A 111 0.11 4.76 0.71
C LYS A 111 -0.71 4.54 -0.56
N TYR A 112 -0.10 4.74 -1.73
CA TYR A 112 -0.79 4.61 -3.01
C TYR A 112 -1.16 3.17 -3.31
N PHE A 113 -0.31 2.22 -2.90
CA PHE A 113 -0.61 0.79 -3.01
C PHE A 113 -1.82 0.39 -2.15
N ILE A 114 -1.88 0.85 -0.89
CA ILE A 114 -3.04 0.62 -0.01
C ILE A 114 -4.31 1.26 -0.59
N GLN A 115 -4.23 2.51 -1.07
CA GLN A 115 -5.35 3.17 -1.75
C GLN A 115 -5.84 2.36 -2.95
N PHE A 116 -4.92 1.88 -3.79
CA PHE A 116 -5.23 1.04 -4.93
C PHE A 116 -6.01 -0.21 -4.52
N LEU A 117 -5.53 -0.94 -3.51
CA LEU A 117 -6.21 -2.13 -3.00
C LEU A 117 -7.62 -1.82 -2.46
N ILE A 118 -7.77 -0.73 -1.70
CA ILE A 118 -9.09 -0.30 -1.19
C ILE A 118 -10.03 0.03 -2.34
N TYR A 119 -9.58 0.76 -3.36
CA TYR A 119 -10.42 1.14 -4.49
C TYR A 119 -10.80 -0.05 -5.39
N VAL A 120 -9.91 -1.04 -5.55
CA VAL A 120 -10.27 -2.31 -6.21
C VAL A 120 -11.36 -3.04 -5.41
N GLY A 121 -11.22 -3.12 -4.09
CA GLY A 121 -12.23 -3.73 -3.22
C GLY A 121 -13.59 -3.02 -3.29
N ILE A 122 -13.60 -1.69 -3.22
CA ILE A 122 -14.82 -0.87 -3.36
C ILE A 122 -15.47 -1.10 -4.72
N LEU A 123 -14.69 -1.10 -5.81
CA LEU A 123 -15.21 -1.32 -7.16
C LEU A 123 -15.86 -2.71 -7.30
N ALA A 124 -15.20 -3.75 -6.78
CA ALA A 124 -15.73 -5.12 -6.80
C ALA A 124 -17.04 -5.25 -6.02
N LEU A 125 -17.10 -4.70 -4.79
CA LEU A 125 -18.32 -4.70 -3.99
C LEU A 125 -19.45 -3.90 -4.65
N TYR A 126 -19.11 -2.76 -5.26
CA TYR A 126 -20.07 -1.92 -5.97
C TYR A 126 -20.65 -2.63 -7.20
N ALA A 127 -19.80 -3.27 -8.02
CA ALA A 127 -20.22 -4.06 -9.16
C ALA A 127 -21.12 -5.24 -8.74
N LEU A 128 -20.75 -5.95 -7.67
CA LEU A 128 -21.57 -7.04 -7.13
C LEU A 128 -22.93 -6.54 -6.65
N GLY A 129 -22.98 -5.39 -5.97
CA GLY A 129 -24.23 -4.74 -5.55
C GLY A 129 -25.12 -4.34 -6.74
N LEU A 130 -24.54 -3.81 -7.82
CA LEU A 130 -25.28 -3.51 -9.05
C LEU A 130 -25.85 -4.77 -9.72
N VAL A 131 -25.09 -5.86 -9.72
CA VAL A 131 -25.56 -7.15 -10.25
C VAL A 131 -26.72 -7.67 -9.41
N ILE A 132 -26.56 -7.73 -8.09
CA ILE A 132 -27.61 -8.21 -7.16
C ILE A 132 -28.89 -7.37 -7.32
N THR A 133 -28.78 -6.05 -7.36
CA THR A 133 -29.94 -5.16 -7.54
C THR A 133 -30.60 -5.35 -8.90
N SER A 134 -29.84 -5.61 -9.97
CA SER A 134 -30.40 -5.94 -11.29
C SER A 134 -31.17 -7.27 -11.32
N TRP A 135 -30.90 -8.21 -10.41
CA TRP A 135 -31.62 -9.47 -10.31
C TRP A 135 -32.84 -9.39 -9.39
N ILE A 136 -32.76 -8.62 -8.31
CA ILE A 136 -33.84 -8.47 -7.33
C ILE A 136 -34.91 -7.49 -7.81
N LEU A 137 -34.49 -6.37 -8.42
CA LEU A 137 -35.42 -5.36 -8.92
C LEU A 137 -35.97 -5.84 -10.26
N GLU A 138 -37.18 -6.39 -10.23
CA GLU A 138 -37.88 -6.82 -11.43
C GLU A 138 -38.06 -5.66 -12.42
N CYS A 139 -37.37 -5.79 -13.55
CA CYS A 139 -37.48 -4.85 -14.64
C CYS A 139 -38.67 -5.24 -15.52
N SER A 140 -39.86 -4.72 -15.21
CA SER A 140 -41.09 -4.94 -15.99
C SER A 140 -40.99 -4.50 -17.46
N ARG A 141 -40.01 -3.64 -17.80
CA ARG A 141 -39.78 -3.09 -19.16
C ARG A 141 -38.56 -3.66 -19.89
N CYS A 142 -37.87 -4.64 -19.32
CA CYS A 142 -36.66 -5.18 -19.95
C CYS A 142 -37.04 -6.01 -21.19
N SER A 143 -36.27 -5.85 -22.27
CA SER A 143 -36.49 -6.62 -23.50
C SER A 143 -36.46 -8.11 -23.19
N ASN A 144 -37.47 -8.84 -23.64
CA ASN A 144 -37.54 -10.30 -23.50
C ASN A 144 -36.62 -11.03 -24.49
N ASP A 145 -35.85 -10.28 -25.28
CA ASP A 145 -34.87 -10.81 -26.21
C ASP A 145 -33.91 -11.79 -25.51
N ILE A 146 -33.82 -12.99 -26.09
CA ILE A 146 -32.99 -14.08 -25.62
C ILE A 146 -31.52 -13.67 -25.61
N ALA A 147 -31.08 -12.89 -26.61
CA ALA A 147 -29.70 -12.42 -26.71
C ALA A 147 -29.33 -11.50 -25.54
N VAL A 148 -30.23 -10.59 -25.14
CA VAL A 148 -30.03 -9.67 -24.02
C VAL A 148 -29.98 -10.44 -22.68
N LYS A 149 -30.86 -11.43 -22.51
CA LYS A 149 -30.87 -12.30 -21.32
C LYS A 149 -29.58 -13.12 -21.19
N GLN A 150 -29.12 -13.73 -22.29
CA GLN A 150 -27.87 -14.49 -22.33
C GLN A 150 -26.66 -13.59 -22.04
N SER A 151 -26.57 -12.42 -22.67
CA SER A 151 -25.51 -11.44 -22.39
C SER A 151 -25.49 -11.04 -20.91
N ARG A 152 -26.66 -10.73 -20.32
CA ARG A 152 -26.76 -10.38 -18.89
C ARG A 152 -26.26 -11.51 -17.99
N ILE A 153 -26.66 -12.75 -18.24
CA ILE A 153 -26.21 -13.92 -17.46
C ILE A 153 -24.69 -14.07 -17.58
N LEU A 154 -24.15 -14.00 -18.80
CA LEU A 154 -22.71 -14.11 -19.05
C LEU A 154 -21.93 -13.04 -18.28
N HIS A 155 -22.33 -11.77 -18.38
CA HIS A 155 -21.70 -10.68 -17.65
C HIS A 155 -21.76 -10.87 -16.14
N CYS A 156 -22.89 -11.36 -15.61
CA CYS A 156 -23.01 -11.64 -14.18
C CYS A 156 -22.05 -12.75 -13.72
N VAL A 157 -21.98 -13.85 -14.48
CA VAL A 157 -21.07 -14.97 -14.17
C VAL A 157 -19.62 -14.50 -14.18
N ILE A 158 -19.20 -13.77 -15.22
CA ILE A 158 -17.84 -13.25 -15.34
C ILE A 158 -17.52 -12.31 -14.16
N LEU A 159 -18.39 -11.35 -13.88
CA LEU A 159 -18.18 -10.37 -12.80
C LEU A 159 -18.10 -11.02 -11.42
N VAL A 160 -18.93 -12.03 -11.15
CA VAL A 160 -18.90 -12.74 -9.86
C VAL A 160 -17.60 -13.53 -9.71
N LEU A 161 -17.17 -14.25 -10.75
CA LEU A 161 -15.91 -14.99 -10.74
C LEU A 161 -14.70 -14.05 -10.58
N GLU A 162 -14.67 -12.96 -11.34
CA GLU A 162 -13.66 -11.92 -11.23
C GLU A 162 -13.62 -11.31 -9.82
N SER A 163 -14.78 -10.89 -9.29
CA SER A 163 -14.88 -10.28 -7.97
C SER A 163 -14.46 -11.23 -6.85
N ALA A 164 -14.76 -12.53 -6.98
CA ALA A 164 -14.33 -13.53 -5.99
C ALA A 164 -12.81 -13.74 -6.02
N LEU A 165 -12.23 -13.95 -7.21
CA LEU A 165 -10.80 -14.20 -7.38
C LEU A 165 -9.96 -12.98 -6.97
N PHE A 166 -10.27 -11.81 -7.52
CA PHE A 166 -9.56 -10.58 -7.18
C PHE A 166 -9.89 -10.10 -5.77
N GLY A 167 -11.12 -10.30 -5.29
CA GLY A 167 -11.53 -9.94 -3.93
C GLY A 167 -10.75 -10.71 -2.87
N MET A 168 -10.61 -12.03 -3.01
CA MET A 168 -9.78 -12.83 -2.10
C MET A 168 -8.32 -12.37 -2.09
N PHE A 169 -7.75 -12.13 -3.27
CA PHE A 169 -6.37 -11.64 -3.39
C PHE A 169 -6.19 -10.26 -2.75
N VAL A 170 -7.09 -9.31 -3.02
CA VAL A 170 -7.05 -7.96 -2.44
C VAL A 170 -7.19 -7.99 -0.93
N ILE A 171 -8.10 -8.81 -0.39
CA ILE A 171 -8.25 -8.96 1.06
C ILE A 171 -6.97 -9.51 1.68
N ALA A 172 -6.37 -10.55 1.09
CA ALA A 172 -5.12 -11.12 1.60
C ALA A 172 -3.99 -10.08 1.61
N MET A 173 -3.81 -9.34 0.51
CA MET A 173 -2.80 -8.28 0.43
C MET A 173 -3.08 -7.13 1.41
N LEU A 174 -4.35 -6.73 1.59
CA LEU A 174 -4.70 -5.70 2.58
C LEU A 174 -4.39 -6.15 4.00
N VAL A 175 -4.76 -7.39 4.35
CA VAL A 175 -4.46 -7.97 5.67
C VAL A 175 -2.96 -7.98 5.91
N ASP A 176 -2.16 -8.38 4.93
CA ASP A 176 -0.70 -8.35 5.00
C ASP A 176 -0.16 -6.92 5.23
N GLN A 177 -0.62 -5.93 4.45
CA GLN A 177 -0.23 -4.52 4.66
C GLN A 177 -0.60 -4.00 6.06
N PHE A 178 -1.81 -4.30 6.53
CA PHE A 178 -2.26 -3.87 7.86
C PHE A 178 -1.49 -4.58 8.97
N GLN A 179 -1.23 -5.89 8.83
CA GLN A 179 -0.40 -6.63 9.77
C GLN A 179 1.04 -6.13 9.80
N GLY A 180 1.61 -5.72 8.67
CA GLY A 180 2.92 -5.07 8.62
C GLY A 180 2.94 -3.77 9.43
N ILE A 181 1.94 -2.90 9.24
CA ILE A 181 1.83 -1.63 9.97
C ILE A 181 1.58 -1.84 11.47
N LEU A 182 0.68 -2.75 11.84
CA LEU A 182 0.37 -3.07 13.24
C LEU A 182 1.47 -3.91 13.90
N GLY A 183 2.25 -4.66 13.13
CA GLY A 183 3.41 -5.41 13.62
C GLY A 183 4.50 -4.48 14.16
N GLU A 184 4.67 -3.30 13.56
CA GLU A 184 5.56 -2.26 14.09
C GLU A 184 5.09 -1.76 15.47
N GLU A 185 3.78 -1.73 15.72
CA GLU A 185 3.21 -1.42 17.04
C GLU A 185 3.68 -2.45 18.08
N ASN A 186 3.52 -3.74 17.78
CA ASN A 186 3.88 -4.82 18.71
C ASN A 186 5.39 -4.86 19.01
N ILE A 187 6.24 -4.58 18.03
CA ILE A 187 7.70 -4.50 18.22
C ILE A 187 8.05 -3.32 19.14
N MET A 188 7.48 -2.14 18.87
CA MET A 188 7.69 -0.97 19.73
C MET A 188 7.17 -1.21 21.16
N GLU A 189 6.04 -1.88 21.31
CA GLU A 189 5.48 -2.23 22.63
C GLU A 189 6.36 -3.21 23.39
N HIS A 190 6.98 -4.20 22.73
CA HIS A 190 7.95 -5.09 23.37
C HIS A 190 9.23 -4.38 23.79
N MET A 191 9.73 -3.42 23.03
CA MET A 191 10.88 -2.59 23.42
C MET A 191 10.55 -1.62 24.56
N GLN A 192 9.33 -1.07 24.59
CA GLN A 192 8.90 -0.09 25.58
C GLN A 192 8.28 -0.70 26.85
N ASN A 193 8.08 -2.02 26.91
CA ASN A 193 7.53 -2.71 28.09
C ASN A 193 8.43 -2.62 29.35
N SER A 194 9.59 -1.96 29.27
CA SER A 194 10.34 -1.45 30.42
C SER A 194 9.68 -0.26 31.13
N HIS A 195 8.67 0.39 30.53
CA HIS A 195 7.94 1.51 31.13
C HIS A 195 6.43 1.34 30.95
N HIS A 196 5.71 1.18 32.07
CA HIS A 196 4.26 1.08 32.14
C HIS A 196 3.54 2.19 31.33
N TYR A 197 2.83 1.84 30.26
CA TYR A 197 1.92 2.76 29.58
C TYR A 197 0.66 2.08 29.02
N LYS A 198 -0.50 2.71 29.20
CA LYS A 198 -1.83 2.22 28.79
C LYS A 198 -1.99 2.14 27.26
N ARG A 199 -2.54 1.03 26.79
CA ARG A 199 -2.99 0.77 25.41
C ARG A 199 -4.06 1.78 24.98
N ASN A 200 -3.84 2.51 23.88
CA ASN A 200 -4.74 3.58 23.44
C ASN A 200 -4.97 3.56 21.91
N SER A 201 -6.24 3.61 21.48
CA SER A 201 -6.68 3.62 20.06
C SER A 201 -6.04 4.72 19.21
N SER A 202 -5.45 5.74 19.84
CA SER A 202 -4.70 6.81 19.18
C SER A 202 -3.40 6.33 18.51
N ARG A 203 -2.81 5.19 18.92
CA ARG A 203 -1.53 4.69 18.37
C ARG A 203 -1.64 4.17 16.94
N THR A 204 -2.65 3.36 16.65
CA THR A 204 -2.92 2.89 15.28
C THR A 204 -3.14 4.05 14.31
N LEU A 205 -3.85 5.09 14.75
CA LEU A 205 -4.06 6.30 13.94
C LEU A 205 -2.75 7.08 13.70
N ILE A 206 -1.84 7.09 14.69
CA ILE A 206 -0.51 7.69 14.54
C ILE A 206 0.31 6.91 13.50
N LEU A 207 0.37 5.57 13.59
CA LEU A 207 1.07 4.73 12.61
C LEU A 207 0.51 4.88 11.19
N LEU A 208 -0.82 4.88 11.06
CA LEU A 208 -1.47 5.16 9.78
C LEU A 208 -1.16 6.58 9.29
N SER A 209 -1.01 7.56 10.18
CA SER A 209 -0.60 8.92 9.79
C SER A 209 0.87 9.00 9.36
N GLU A 210 1.73 8.06 9.76
CA GLU A 210 3.10 7.98 9.23
C GLU A 210 3.10 7.53 7.76
N VAL A 211 2.25 6.56 7.42
CA VAL A 211 2.11 6.05 6.04
C VAL A 211 1.29 7.00 5.17
N CYS A 212 0.12 7.42 5.64
CA CYS A 212 -0.85 8.19 4.87
C CYS A 212 -0.60 9.71 4.92
N GLY A 213 0.17 10.18 5.90
CA GLY A 213 0.48 11.59 6.17
C GLY A 213 -0.32 12.16 7.34
N LYS A 214 0.17 13.30 7.87
CA LYS A 214 -0.40 13.99 9.05
C LYS A 214 -1.73 14.71 8.81
N SER A 215 -2.33 14.52 7.63
CA SER A 215 -3.61 15.13 7.26
C SER A 215 -4.78 14.41 7.92
N HIS A 216 -5.97 15.02 7.88
CA HIS A 216 -7.20 14.38 8.36
C HIS A 216 -7.45 13.02 7.64
N PRO A 217 -7.96 11.97 8.33
CA PRO A 217 -8.12 10.63 7.74
C PRO A 217 -8.92 10.56 6.43
N ILE A 218 -9.92 11.43 6.26
CA ILE A 218 -10.69 11.52 5.00
C ILE A 218 -9.79 11.89 3.81
N LEU A 219 -8.76 12.72 4.06
CA LEU A 219 -7.81 13.13 3.02
C LEU A 219 -6.82 12.02 2.66
N TRP A 220 -6.68 11.00 3.50
CA TRP A 220 -5.86 9.82 3.20
C TRP A 220 -6.42 9.01 2.04
N MET A 221 -7.70 9.12 1.74
CA MET A 221 -8.31 8.43 0.60
C MET A 221 -7.92 9.10 -0.72
N PHE A 222 -7.65 10.41 -0.74
CA PHE A 222 -7.34 11.09 -1.98
C PHE A 222 -5.88 10.89 -2.40
N PRO A 223 -5.62 10.46 -3.65
CA PRO A 223 -4.27 10.24 -4.14
C PRO A 223 -3.46 11.54 -4.28
N CYS A 224 -4.08 12.71 -4.18
CA CYS A 224 -3.45 14.02 -4.42
C CYS A 224 -2.40 14.42 -3.37
N GLN A 225 -2.40 13.82 -2.19
CA GLN A 225 -1.42 14.13 -1.15
C GLN A 225 -0.20 13.22 -1.26
N ASN A 226 0.96 13.82 -1.50
CA ASN A 226 2.23 13.13 -1.41
C ASN A 226 2.42 12.55 0.00
N PRO A 227 2.87 11.30 0.13
CA PRO A 227 3.24 10.77 1.44
C PRO A 227 4.31 11.67 2.06
N PRO A 228 4.35 11.76 3.40
CA PRO A 228 5.36 12.57 4.07
C PRO A 228 6.73 12.09 3.60
N ARG A 229 7.55 13.01 3.06
CA ARG A 229 8.97 12.72 2.90
C ARG A 229 9.50 12.56 4.30
N TYR A 230 9.83 11.33 4.70
CA TYR A 230 10.63 11.09 5.90
C TYR A 230 11.99 11.71 5.62
N THR A 231 12.11 13.00 5.91
CA THR A 231 13.37 13.72 5.93
C THR A 231 14.13 13.13 7.10
N PHE A 232 15.10 12.31 6.74
CA PHE A 232 16.07 11.68 7.61
C PHE A 232 17.03 12.75 8.17
N ARG A 233 16.48 13.77 8.83
CA ARG A 233 17.26 14.87 9.42
C ARG A 233 18.07 14.39 10.64
N LYS A 234 17.79 13.18 11.12
CA LYS A 234 18.48 12.55 12.25
C LYS A 234 19.58 11.55 11.86
N ASP A 235 19.79 11.29 10.59
CA ASP A 235 20.99 10.55 10.17
C ASP A 235 21.52 10.98 8.80
N ALA A 236 21.14 12.20 8.38
CA ALA A 236 21.91 12.97 7.40
C ALA A 236 23.40 13.03 7.79
N TYR A 237 23.73 13.01 9.09
CA TYR A 237 25.10 12.99 9.59
C TYR A 237 25.91 11.77 9.12
N LEU A 238 25.25 10.63 8.82
CA LEU A 238 25.93 9.42 8.34
C LEU A 238 26.05 9.36 6.80
N ILE A 239 25.30 10.21 6.09
CA ILE A 239 25.35 10.35 4.63
C ILE A 239 26.24 11.54 4.23
N ASP A 240 26.28 12.58 5.08
CA ASP A 240 27.09 13.79 4.95
C ASP A 240 28.37 13.73 5.82
N HIS A 241 28.93 12.55 6.09
CA HIS A 241 30.34 12.53 6.48
C HIS A 241 31.18 12.93 5.26
N GLU A 242 31.38 14.24 5.22
CA GLU A 242 32.13 15.05 4.28
C GLU A 242 33.40 14.35 3.80
N VAL A 243 33.55 14.36 2.47
CA VAL A 243 34.83 14.73 1.86
C VAL A 243 34.96 16.24 1.95
#